data_AF-A0A534I1C1-F1
#
_entry.id   AF-A0A534I1C1-F1
#
_cell.length_a   1.000
_cell.length_b   1.000
_cell.length_c   1.000
_cell.angle_alpha   90.00
_cell.angle_beta   90.00
_cell.angle_gamma   90.00
#
_symmetry.space_group_name_H-M   'P 1'
#
loop_
_entity.id
_entity.type
_entity.pdbx_description
1 polymer ?
#
loop_
_entity_poly.entity_id
_entity_poly.type
_entity_poly.pdbx_seq_one_letter_code
_entity_poly.pdbx_strand_id
1 'polypeptide(L)' 'MQVGCGFRVKEVKGQEYVYFWRYEVRGGRSRQVYVYMGPRRAAETSHRLALATEAYFAAASDDLRRALRRQRDSIAALRA' A
#
# COMPACT_ATOMS: atom_id res chain seq x y z
N MET A 1 13.00 0.01 0.76
CA MET A 1 11.56 -0.33 0.70
C MET A 1 10.79 0.92 1.09
N GLN A 2 9.89 1.42 0.23
CA GLN A 2 8.95 2.46 0.65
C GLN A 2 7.65 1.78 1.08
N VAL A 3 7.13 2.18 2.23
CA VAL A 3 5.87 1.68 2.78
C VAL A 3 4.93 2.87 2.88
N GLY A 4 3.70 2.68 2.42
CA GLY A 4 2.68 3.69 2.45
C GLY A 4 1.54 3.37 1.49
N CYS A 5 0.33 3.64 1.95
CA CYS A 5 -0.87 3.64 1.13
C CYS A 5 -1.79 4.79 1.57
N GLY A 6 -2.82 5.04 0.78
CA GLY A 6 -3.88 5.98 1.09
C GLY A 6 -4.88 6.03 -0.04
N PHE A 7 -5.72 7.07 -0.06
CA PHE A 7 -6.65 7.27 -1.16
C PHE A 7 -6.67 8.73 -1.61
N ARG A 8 -7.18 8.94 -2.82
CA ARG A 8 -7.50 10.25 -3.37
C ARG A 8 -8.88 10.21 -3.99
N VAL A 9 -9.60 11.33 -3.87
CA VAL A 9 -10.81 11.58 -4.65
C VAL A 9 -10.41 12.41 -5.86
N LYS A 10 -10.91 12.05 -7.04
CA LYS A 10 -10.71 12.79 -8.29
C LYS A 10 -12.07 13.11 -8.89
N GLU A 11 -12.28 14.36 -9.26
CA GLU A 11 -13.44 14.76 -10.04
C GLU A 11 -13.17 14.58 -11.53
N VAL A 12 -14.10 13.95 -12.25
CA VAL A 12 -14.05 13.78 -13.71
C VAL A 12 -15.46 14.01 -14.24
N LYS A 13 -15.63 15.02 -15.11
CA LYS A 13 -16.92 15.38 -15.72
C LYS A 13 -18.04 15.57 -14.68
N GLY A 14 -17.75 16.24 -13.57
CA GLY A 14 -18.70 16.51 -12.49
C GLY A 14 -19.03 15.30 -11.59
N GLN A 15 -18.31 14.19 -11.74
CA GLN A 15 -18.47 13.00 -10.91
C GLN A 15 -17.20 12.74 -10.09
N GLU A 16 -17.37 12.46 -8.80
CA GLU A 16 -16.26 12.16 -7.88
C GLU A 16 -15.97 10.66 -7.82
N TYR A 17 -14.70 10.31 -7.99
CA TYR A 17 -14.22 8.93 -8.03
C TYR A 17 -13.09 8.71 -7.04
N VAL A 18 -13.11 7.57 -6.37
CA VAL A 18 -12.11 7.20 -5.37
C VAL A 18 -11.05 6.32 -6.00
N TYR A 19 -9.79 6.66 -5.72
CA TYR A 19 -8.62 5.88 -6.11
C TYR A 19 -7.81 5.58 -4.85
N PHE A 20 -7.57 4.30 -4.59
CA PHE A 20 -6.58 3.87 -3.61
C PHE A 20 -5.20 3.93 -4.23
N TRP A 21 -4.20 4.37 -3.47
CA TRP A 21 -2.81 4.31 -3.88
C TRP A 21 -1.99 3.52 -2.88
N ARG A 22 -0.98 2.81 -3.37
CA ARG A 22 0.00 2.11 -2.54
C ARG A 22 1.37 2.10 -3.20
N TYR A 23 2.42 2.00 -2.38
CA TYR A 23 3.74 1.65 -2.90
C TYR A 23 3.83 0.16 -3.16
N GLU A 24 4.29 -0.20 -4.36
CA GLU A 24 4.69 -1.56 -4.75
C GLU A 24 6.18 -1.57 -5.09
N VAL A 25 6.85 -2.72 -4.88
CA VAL A 25 8.21 -2.94 -5.39
C VAL A 25 8.10 -3.65 -6.74
N ARG A 26 8.61 -3.03 -7.80
CA ARG A 26 8.69 -3.63 -9.15
C ARG A 26 10.09 -3.43 -9.70
N GLY A 27 10.77 -4.53 -10.07
CA GLY A 27 12.11 -4.48 -10.64
C GLY A 27 13.13 -3.75 -9.74
N GLY A 28 13.03 -3.93 -8.42
CA GLY A 28 13.91 -3.27 -7.44
C GLY A 28 13.62 -1.79 -7.19
N ARG A 29 12.67 -1.17 -7.89
CA ARG A 29 12.24 0.22 -7.68
C ARG A 29 10.89 0.27 -6.98
N SER A 30 10.70 1.24 -6.09
CA SER A 30 9.39 1.49 -5.51
C SER A 30 8.57 2.39 -6.44
N ARG A 31 7.32 2.00 -6.69
CA ARG A 31 6.39 2.75 -7.52
C ARG A 31 5.06 2.91 -6.79
N GLN A 32 4.50 4.12 -6.86
CA GLN A 32 3.14 4.38 -6.43
C GLN A 32 2.17 3.90 -7.52
N VAL A 33 1.28 2.97 -7.15
CA VAL A 33 0.24 2.40 -8.02
C VAL A 33 -1.11 2.91 -7.54
N TYR A 34 -1.98 3.30 -8.48
CA TYR A 34 -3.33 3.74 -8.22
C TYR A 34 -4.33 2.70 -8.72
N VAL A 35 -5.35 2.40 -7.91
CA VAL A 35 -6.42 1.47 -8.23
C VAL A 35 -7.76 2.19 -8.06
N TYR A 36 -8.58 2.16 -9.10
CA TYR A 36 -9.94 2.71 -9.05
C TYR A 36 -10.82 1.88 -8.11
N MET A 37 -11.48 2.54 -7.17
CA MET A 37 -12.32 1.90 -6.16
C MET A 37 -13.82 2.07 -6.41
N GLY A 38 -14.21 3.07 -7.18
CA GLY A 38 -15.62 3.33 -7.49
C GLY A 38 -16.01 4.81 -7.37
N PRO A 39 -17.28 5.15 -7.63
CA PRO A 39 -17.83 6.48 -7.35
C PRO A 39 -17.84 6.77 -5.84
N ARG A 40 -17.55 8.02 -5.45
CA ARG A 40 -17.42 8.43 -4.03
C ARG A 40 -18.65 8.09 -3.17
N ARG A 41 -19.85 8.23 -3.73
CA ARG A 41 -21.11 8.08 -2.98
C ARG A 41 -21.67 6.65 -2.99
N ALA A 42 -21.02 5.71 -3.66
CA ALA A 42 -21.43 4.31 -3.65
C ALA A 42 -20.93 3.62 -2.38
N ALA A 43 -21.81 2.94 -1.64
CA ALA A 43 -21.46 2.23 -0.41
C ALA A 43 -20.40 1.13 -0.63
N GLU A 44 -20.43 0.48 -1.79
CA GLU A 44 -19.42 -0.53 -2.15
C GLU A 44 -18.00 0.07 -2.24
N THR A 45 -17.87 1.34 -2.63
CA THR A 45 -16.56 2.01 -2.76
C THR A 45 -15.83 2.10 -1.42
N SER A 46 -16.53 2.46 -0.34
CA SER A 46 -15.90 2.56 0.98
C SER A 46 -15.55 1.18 1.53
N HIS A 47 -16.39 0.17 1.30
CA HIS A 47 -16.12 -1.20 1.69
C HIS A 47 -14.86 -1.76 0.98
N ARG A 48 -14.78 -1.59 -0.35
CA ARG A 48 -13.60 -2.01 -1.14
C ARG A 48 -12.33 -1.28 -0.71
N LEU A 49 -12.42 0.02 -0.42
CA LEU A 49 -11.28 0.81 0.05
C LEU A 49 -10.78 0.34 1.42
N ALA A 50 -11.68 0.02 2.35
CA ALA A 50 -11.33 -0.51 3.66
C ALA A 50 -10.56 -1.84 3.53
N LEU A 51 -11.12 -2.80 2.78
CA LEU A 51 -10.47 -4.08 2.52
C LEU A 51 -9.09 -3.94 1.88
N ALA A 52 -8.95 -3.04 0.89
CA ALA A 52 -7.67 -2.80 0.24
C ALA A 52 -6.63 -2.19 1.19
N THR A 53 -7.07 -1.32 2.10
CA THR A 53 -6.22 -0.68 3.10
C THR A 53 -5.73 -1.70 4.13
N GLU A 54 -6.63 -2.51 4.67
CA GLU A 54 -6.30 -3.57 5.64
C GLU A 54 -5.36 -4.60 5.02
N ALA A 55 -5.67 -5.08 3.81
CA ALA A 55 -4.82 -6.03 3.11
C ALA A 55 -3.40 -5.49 2.86
N TYR A 56 -3.29 -4.20 2.53
CA TYR A 56 -1.98 -3.57 2.36
C TYR A 56 -1.17 -3.53 3.68
N PHE A 57 -1.78 -3.09 4.78
CA PHE A 57 -1.09 -3.00 6.06
C PHE A 57 -0.69 -4.38 6.59
N ALA A 58 -1.50 -5.41 6.39
CA ALA A 58 -1.16 -6.78 6.73
C ALA A 58 0.11 -7.23 5.98
N ALA A 59 0.12 -7.09 4.65
CA ALA A 59 1.27 -7.46 3.83
C ALA A 59 2.53 -6.65 4.15
N ALA A 60 2.40 -5.32 4.29
CA ALA A 60 3.50 -4.43 4.60
C ALA A 60 4.11 -4.74 5.99
N SER A 61 3.28 -5.11 6.97
CA SER A 61 3.75 -5.51 8.29
C SER A 61 4.62 -6.76 8.23
N ASP A 62 4.23 -7.74 7.42
CA ASP A 62 5.01 -8.96 7.23
C ASP A 62 6.33 -8.71 6.50
N ASP A 63 6.33 -7.82 5.52
CA ASP A 63 7.55 -7.37 4.84
C ASP A 63 8.51 -6.65 5.78
N LEU A 64 8.00 -5.77 6.64
CA LEU A 64 8.79 -5.09 7.67
C LEU A 64 9.37 -6.09 8.67
N ARG A 65 8.58 -7.08 9.12
CA ARG A 65 9.08 -8.15 10.00
C ARG A 65 10.18 -8.97 9.33
N ARG A 66 10.03 -9.31 8.04
CA ARG A 66 11.07 -9.99 7.25
C ARG A 66 12.33 -9.14 7.12
N ALA A 67 12.19 -7.85 6.84
CA ALA A 67 13.30 -6.92 6.72
C ALA A 67 14.07 -6.78 8.03
N LEU A 68 13.36 -6.66 9.16
CA LEU A 68 13.97 -6.59 10.49
C LEU A 68 14.79 -7.85 10.82
N ARG A 69 14.27 -9.05 10.51
CA ARG A 69 15.01 -10.31 10.71
C ARG A 69 16.33 -10.30 9.93
N ARG A 70 16.28 -10.00 8.63
CA ARG A 70 17.49 -9.92 7.80
C ARG A 70 18.52 -8.93 8.35
N GLN A 71 18.07 -7.76 8.81
CA GLN A 71 18.96 -6.76 9.40
C GLN A 71 19.63 -7.28 10.69
N ARG A 72 18.87 -7.97 11.56
CA ARG A 72 19.42 -8.58 12.77
C ARG A 72 20.48 -9.64 12.44
N ASP A 73 20.23 -10.49 11.45
CA ASP A 73 21.18 -11.51 11.02
C ASP A 73 22.47 -10.88 10.49
N SER A 74 22.35 -9.84 9.66
CA SER A 74 23.50 -9.07 9.17
C SER A 74 24.28 -8.38 10.29
N ILE A 75 23.59 -7.81 11.29
CA ILE A 75 24.24 -7.19 12.47
C ILE A 75 24.98 -8.24 13.30
N ALA A 76 24.38 -9.41 13.51
CA ALA A 76 25.00 -10.50 14.27
C ALA A 76 26.29 -10.99 13.59
N ALA A 77 26.31 -11.07 12.26
CA ALA A 77 27.48 -11.46 11.49
C ALA A 77 28.67 -10.48 11.61
N LEU A 78 28.47 -9.22 12.03
CA LEU A 78 29.57 -8.28 12.26
C LEU A 78 30.45 -8.64 13.47
N ARG A 79 29.96 -9.51 14.36
CA ARG A 79 30.66 -9.94 15.58
C ARG A 79 31.32 -11.33 15.44
N ALA A 80 31.17 -11.97 14.28
CA ALA A 80 31.80 -13.24 13.93
C ALA A 80 33.13 -12.97 13.21
#